data_AF-A0AAW1XAU6-F1
#
_entry.id   AF-A0AAW1XAU6-F1
#
_cell.length_a   1.000
_cell.length_b   1.000
_cell.length_c   1.000
_cell.angle_alpha   90.00
_cell.angle_beta   90.00
_cell.angle_gamma   90.00
#
_symmetry.space_group_name_H-M   'P 1'
#
loop_
_entity.id
_entity.type
_entity.pdbx_description
1 polymer ?
#
loop_
_entity_poly.entity_id
_entity_poly.type
_entity_poly.pdbx_seq_one_letter_code
_entity_poly.pdbx_strand_id
1 'polypeptide(L)'
;MDKDLPSHFKVPFAIEVYKAYPRDFFQRGRVRVLLKKEDGTPYNPVISTRKQLMLRVAELVPRHPGRTKKQEPASTSSGPAKSGKHGKKKR
;
A
#
# COMPACT_ATOMS: atom_id res chain seq x y z
N MET A 1 19.90 -5.20 9.89
CA MET A 1 19.80 -4.31 8.72
C MET A 1 18.61 -4.77 7.88
N ASP A 2 17.45 -5.00 8.51
CA ASP A 2 16.27 -5.56 7.84
C ASP A 2 15.03 -4.86 8.42
N LYS A 3 14.81 -3.62 8.01
CA LYS A 3 13.66 -2.82 8.45
C LYS A 3 12.52 -2.81 7.44
N ASP A 4 12.49 -3.77 6.53
CA ASP A 4 11.45 -3.86 5.51
C ASP A 4 10.30 -4.73 6.03
N LEU A 5 9.09 -4.16 6.00
CA LEU A 5 7.86 -4.84 6.44
C LEU A 5 7.65 -6.23 5.79
N PRO A 6 7.96 -6.46 4.49
CA PRO A 6 7.86 -7.78 3.88
C PRO A 6 8.73 -8.86 4.54
N SER A 7 9.93 -8.51 5.03
CA SER A 7 10.87 -9.45 5.67
C SER A 7 10.29 -10.05 6.96
N HIS A 8 9.40 -9.33 7.64
CA HIS A 8 8.74 -9.80 8.86
C HIS A 8 7.86 -11.04 8.64
N PHE A 9 7.40 -11.28 7.41
CA PHE A 9 6.44 -12.34 7.12
C PHE A 9 7.06 -13.69 6.80
N LYS A 10 8.39 -13.79 6.72
CA LYS A 10 9.12 -15.02 6.39
C LYS A 10 8.64 -15.68 5.08
N VAL A 11 8.29 -14.84 4.11
CA VAL A 11 7.88 -15.27 2.76
C VAL A 11 8.87 -14.70 1.75
N PRO A 12 9.23 -15.44 0.68
CA PRO A 12 10.08 -14.89 -0.37
C PRO A 12 9.39 -13.70 -1.04
N PHE A 13 10.15 -12.63 -1.26
CA PHE A 13 9.64 -11.43 -1.91
C PHE A 13 10.69 -10.81 -2.84
N ALA A 14 10.22 -9.97 -3.75
CA ALA A 14 11.04 -9.16 -4.64
C ALA A 14 10.47 -7.74 -4.74
N ILE A 15 11.33 -6.73 -4.77
CA ILE A 15 10.93 -5.33 -4.87
C ILE A 15 11.14 -4.85 -6.31
N GLU A 16 10.09 -4.32 -6.92
CA GLU A 16 10.10 -3.71 -8.25
C GLU A 16 9.94 -2.19 -8.10
N VAL A 17 11.06 -1.49 -7.91
CA VAL A 17 11.09 -0.05 -7.56
C VAL A 17 10.51 0.84 -8.67
N TYR A 18 10.63 0.42 -9.93
CA TYR A 18 10.22 1.23 -11.09
C TYR A 18 8.80 0.93 -11.61
N LYS A 19 8.06 0.01 -10.98
CA LYS A 19 6.68 -0.30 -11.38
C LYS A 19 5.69 0.55 -10.59
N ALA A 20 4.66 1.04 -11.26
CA ALA A 20 3.57 1.80 -10.64
C ALA A 20 2.24 1.07 -10.88
N TYR A 21 1.25 1.36 -10.03
CA TYR A 21 -0.11 0.90 -10.27
C TYR A 21 -0.77 1.82 -11.31
N PRO A 22 -1.37 1.32 -12.41
CA PRO A 22 -1.89 2.19 -13.46
C PRO A 22 -2.97 3.20 -13.03
N ARG A 23 -3.59 3.02 -11.86
CA ARG A 23 -4.57 3.96 -11.29
C ARG A 23 -3.93 5.01 -10.36
N ASP A 24 -2.65 4.84 -10.00
CA ASP A 24 -1.88 5.74 -9.16
C ASP A 24 -0.43 5.81 -9.67
N PHE A 25 -0.18 6.78 -10.56
CA PHE A 25 1.11 6.97 -11.20
C PHE A 25 2.16 7.66 -10.32
N PHE A 26 1.72 8.40 -9.30
CA PHE A 26 2.61 9.15 -8.42
C PHE A 26 3.21 8.24 -7.34
N GLN A 27 2.51 7.17 -6.95
CA GLN A 27 3.04 6.14 -6.07
C GLN A 27 3.76 5.03 -6.85
N ARG A 28 5.10 5.11 -6.90
CA ARG A 28 5.97 4.08 -7.50
C ARG A 28 6.40 3.04 -6.47
N GLY A 29 6.67 1.84 -6.96
CA GLY A 29 7.11 0.68 -6.18
C GLY A 29 6.05 -0.41 -6.13
N ARG A 30 6.47 -1.66 -6.35
CA ARG A 30 5.61 -2.85 -6.17
C ARG A 30 6.40 -3.96 -5.49
N VAL A 31 5.79 -4.59 -4.48
CA VAL A 31 6.37 -5.79 -3.86
C VAL A 31 5.68 -7.03 -4.43
N ARG A 32 6.47 -7.96 -4.95
CA ARG A 32 6.02 -9.30 -5.31
C ARG A 32 6.30 -10.23 -4.15
N VAL A 33 5.34 -11.09 -3.84
CA VAL A 33 5.43 -12.03 -2.72
C VAL A 33 5.02 -13.41 -3.22
N LEU A 34 5.81 -14.43 -2.88
CA LEU A 34 5.48 -15.81 -3.14
C LEU A 34 4.81 -16.41 -1.89
N LEU A 35 3.50 -16.64 -1.98
CA LEU A 35 2.72 -17.13 -0.84
C LEU A 35 2.79 -18.64 -0.67
N LYS A 36 2.88 -19.38 -1.78
CA LYS A 36 2.85 -20.83 -1.82
C LYS A 36 4.13 -21.38 -2.44
N LYS A 37 4.56 -22.52 -1.93
CA LYS A 37 5.62 -23.33 -2.51
C LYS A 37 5.10 -24.03 -3.77
N GLU A 38 6.00 -24.69 -4.48
CA GLU A 38 5.68 -25.51 -5.64
C GLU A 38 4.66 -26.61 -5.29
N ASP A 39 4.77 -27.19 -4.09
CA ASP A 39 3.84 -28.20 -3.55
C ASP A 39 2.45 -27.64 -3.15
N GLY A 40 2.20 -26.35 -3.38
CA GLY A 40 0.94 -25.68 -3.03
C GLY A 40 0.77 -25.32 -1.55
N THR A 41 1.67 -25.77 -0.67
CA THR A 41 1.69 -25.41 0.76
C THR A 41 2.11 -23.94 0.96
N PRO A 42 1.56 -23.23 1.96
CA PRO A 42 1.95 -21.84 2.22
C PRO A 42 3.35 -21.75 2.82
N TYR A 43 4.13 -20.71 2.45
CA TYR A 43 5.42 -20.42 3.11
C TYR A 43 5.25 -20.06 4.59
N ASN A 44 4.18 -19.32 4.91
CA ASN A 44 3.81 -19.00 6.27
C ASN A 44 2.36 -19.47 6.52
N PRO A 45 2.12 -20.40 7.45
CA PRO A 45 0.78 -20.93 7.68
C PRO A 45 -0.22 -19.88 8.19
N VAL A 46 0.29 -18.80 8.81
CA VAL A 46 -0.52 -17.66 9.27
C VAL A 46 -0.93 -16.75 8.11
N ILE A 47 -0.33 -16.90 6.92
CA ILE A 47 -0.60 -16.06 5.76
C ILE A 47 -0.72 -16.95 4.52
N SER A 48 -1.91 -17.53 4.34
CA SER A 48 -2.19 -18.43 3.22
C SER A 48 -2.76 -17.70 2.00
N THR A 49 -3.33 -16.50 2.20
CA THR A 49 -3.99 -15.73 1.13
C THR A 49 -3.45 -14.31 1.03
N ARG A 50 -3.60 -13.72 -0.17
CA ARG A 50 -3.24 -12.32 -0.41
C ARG A 50 -4.02 -11.36 0.48
N LYS A 51 -5.30 -11.64 0.76
CA LYS A 51 -6.14 -10.82 1.64
C LYS A 51 -5.58 -10.80 3.07
N GLN A 52 -5.23 -11.97 3.60
CA GLN A 52 -4.66 -12.09 4.93
C GLN A 52 -3.31 -11.37 5.05
N LEU A 53 -2.45 -11.49 4.02
CA LEU A 53 -1.20 -10.72 3.96
C LEU A 53 -1.47 -9.21 4.06
N MET A 54 -2.41 -8.68 3.26
CA MET A 54 -2.73 -7.26 3.25
C MET A 54 -3.26 -6.76 4.60
N LEU A 55 -4.12 -7.53 5.26
CA LEU A 55 -4.64 -7.18 6.59
C LEU A 55 -3.51 -7.12 7.62
N ARG A 56 -2.64 -8.13 7.64
CA ARG A 56 -1.52 -8.17 8.59
C ARG A 56 -0.50 -7.06 8.33
N VAL A 57 -0.25 -6.72 7.07
CA VAL A 57 0.54 -5.55 6.66
C VAL A 57 -0.09 -4.28 7.25
N ALA A 58 -1.40 -4.07 7.07
CA ALA A 58 -2.09 -2.88 7.55
C ALA A 58 -2.01 -2.72 9.08
N GLU A 59 -2.02 -3.81 9.85
CA GLU A 59 -1.84 -3.79 11.31
C GLU A 59 -0.42 -3.37 11.75
N LEU A 60 0.60 -3.76 10.99
CA LEU A 60 2.00 -3.51 11.35
C LEU A 60 2.49 -2.13 10.88
N VAL A 61 1.92 -1.59 9.79
CA VAL A 61 2.33 -0.30 9.21
C VAL A 61 2.32 0.87 10.23
N PRO A 62 1.29 1.07 11.09
CA PRO A 62 1.29 2.15 12.08
C PRO A 62 2.45 2.07 13.09
N ARG A 63 2.95 0.85 13.35
CA ARG A 63 4.03 0.58 14.28
C ARG A 63 5.42 0.65 13.61
N HIS A 64 5.46 0.89 12.31
CA HIS A 64 6.70 0.89 11.54
C HIS A 64 7.60 2.07 11.95
N PRO A 65 8.89 1.86 12.24
CA PRO A 65 9.81 2.93 12.68
C PRO A 65 9.95 4.08 11.68
N GLY A 66 9.76 3.82 10.38
CA GLY A 66 9.74 4.85 9.34
C GLY A 66 8.49 5.73 9.34
N ARG A 67 7.44 5.35 10.08
CA ARG A 67 6.15 6.06 10.16
C ARG A 67 5.98 6.85 11.47
N THR A 68 6.72 6.51 12.52
CA THR A 68 6.68 7.21 13.82
C THR A 68 7.46 8.53 13.83
N LYS A 69 8.35 8.76 12.86
CA LYS A 69 8.83 10.11 12.55
C LYS A 69 7.68 10.84 11.88
N LYS A 70 6.99 11.73 12.60
CA LYS A 70 5.89 12.57 12.09
C LYS A 70 6.20 13.02 10.66
N GLN A 71 5.48 12.44 9.70
CA GLN A 71 5.39 13.00 8.36
C GLN A 71 4.61 14.31 8.54
N GLU A 72 5.24 15.45 8.24
CA GLU A 72 4.49 16.69 8.06
C GLU A 72 3.34 16.42 7.08
N PRO A 73 2.14 16.96 7.32
CA PRO A 73 0.98 16.66 6.49
C PRO A 73 1.37 16.89 5.04
N ALA A 74 1.29 15.83 4.22
CA ALA A 74 1.40 15.98 2.78
C ALA A 74 0.34 17.01 2.39
N SER A 75 0.80 18.20 1.98
CA SER A 75 -0.04 19.28 1.49
C SER A 75 -0.94 18.71 0.41
N THR A 76 -2.16 18.37 0.79
CA THR A 76 -3.20 18.02 -0.15
C THR A 76 -3.59 19.36 -0.76
N SER A 77 -2.89 19.77 -1.81
CA SER A 77 -3.34 20.85 -2.68
C SER A 77 -4.57 20.33 -3.44
N SER A 78 -5.70 20.33 -2.74
CA SER A 78 -7.02 20.26 -3.36
C SER A 78 -7.20 21.51 -4.21
N GLY A 79 -6.75 21.45 -5.47
CA GLY A 79 -7.13 22.43 -6.47
C GLY A 79 -8.65 22.43 -6.64
N PRO A 80 -9.32 23.59 -6.69
CA PRO A 80 -10.77 23.63 -6.76
C PRO A 80 -11.22 23.22 -8.16
N ALA A 81 -11.80 22.03 -8.29
CA ALA A 81 -12.61 21.68 -9.44
C ALA A 81 -13.91 22.51 -9.39
N LYS A 82 -14.00 23.57 -10.20
CA LYS A 82 -15.27 24.24 -10.47
C LYS A 82 -16.15 23.31 -11.31
N SER A 83 -16.99 22.51 -10.66
CA SER A 83 -18.13 21.84 -11.29
C SER A 83 -19.36 22.75 -11.18
N GLY A 84 -19.99 23.01 -12.33
CA GLY A 84 -21.17 23.85 -12.45
C GLY A 84 -22.36 23.30 -11.67
N LYS A 85 -23.11 24.20 -11.04
CA LYS A 85 -24.44 23.89 -10.48
C LYS A 85 -25.42 25.00 -10.84
N HIS A 86 -26.37 24.59 -11.68
CA HIS A 86 -27.60 25.26 -12.06
C HIS A 86 -28.30 25.93 -10.86
N GLY A 87 -28.62 27.22 -10.96
CA GLY A 87 -29.30 27.99 -9.91
C GLY A 87 -30.16 29.11 -10.48
N LYS A 88 -31.48 28.95 -10.39
CA LYS A 88 -32.56 29.86 -10.79
C LYS A 88 -32.29 31.32 -10.38
N LYS A 89 -32.56 32.28 -11.27
CA LYS A 89 -32.87 33.66 -10.88
C LYS A 89 -34.30 34.01 -11.29
N LYS A 90 -35.06 34.46 -10.30
CA LYS A 90 -36.48 34.82 -10.32
C LYS A 90 -36.55 36.35 -10.19
N ARG A 91 -37.45 36.95 -10.97
CA ARG A 91 -37.86 38.37 -11.07
C ARG A 91 -36.91 39.29 -11.82
#